data_AF-D4YPV5-F1
#
_entry.id   AF-D4YPV5-F1
#
_cell.length_a   1.000
_cell.length_b   1.000
_cell.length_c   1.000
_cell.angle_alpha   90.00
_cell.angle_beta   90.00
_cell.angle_gamma   90.00
#
_symmetry.space_group_name_H-M   'P 1'
#
loop_
_entity.id
_entity.type
_entity.pdbx_description
1 polymer ?
#
loop_
_entity_poly.entity_id
_entity_poly.type
_entity_poly.pdbx_seq_one_letter_code
_entity_poly.pdbx_strand_id
1 'polypeptide(L)'
;WRVTGLARTTDREFVTTTGADLVTEIEPRAYDAVADTAGLQATAIDAVVDGGAFVGVLPIAPVAAQRGIEPTDVFVQADGVRLAELLRRGHAGDLAVRVAEEVPFSEFARAYALVGQGGLRGRVVLTF
;
A
#
# COMPACT_ATOMS: atom_id res chain seq x y z
N TRP A 1 -1.18 15.02 -10.55
CA TRP A 1 -0.96 13.61 -10.93
C TRP A 1 -2.29 12.91 -10.95
N ARG A 2 -2.54 12.08 -11.98
CA ARG A 2 -3.66 11.13 -11.95
C ARG A 2 -3.17 9.90 -11.19
N VAL A 3 -3.98 9.38 -10.27
CA VAL A 3 -3.62 8.22 -9.44
C VAL A 3 -4.62 7.11 -9.74
N THR A 4 -4.12 5.91 -10.02
CA THR A 4 -4.92 4.69 -10.11
C THR A 4 -4.58 3.76 -8.95
N GLY A 5 -5.54 2.94 -8.53
CA GLY A 5 -5.34 1.85 -7.58
C GLY A 5 -5.67 0.53 -8.23
N LEU A 6 -4.69 -0.39 -8.31
CA LEU A 6 -4.95 -1.79 -8.65
C LEU A 6 -5.64 -2.47 -7.47
N ALA A 7 -6.89 -2.91 -7.64
CA ALA A 7 -7.60 -3.69 -6.65
C ALA A 7 -8.69 -4.55 -7.30
N ARG A 8 -9.43 -5.33 -6.50
CA ARG A 8 -10.57 -6.11 -7.01
C ARG A 8 -11.74 -5.17 -7.30
N THR A 9 -12.67 -5.60 -8.16
CA THR A 9 -13.92 -4.86 -8.40
C THR A 9 -14.70 -4.57 -7.12
N THR A 10 -14.65 -5.49 -6.15
CA THR A 10 -15.27 -5.35 -4.83
C THR A 10 -14.66 -4.23 -3.97
N ASP A 11 -13.52 -3.68 -4.36
CA ASP A 11 -12.82 -2.59 -3.68
C ASP A 11 -13.10 -1.21 -4.29
N ARG A 12 -13.95 -1.13 -5.32
CA ARG A 12 -14.24 0.12 -6.05
C ARG A 12 -14.56 1.28 -5.15
N GLU A 13 -15.56 1.14 -4.30
CA GLU A 13 -16.02 2.21 -3.41
C GLU A 13 -14.84 2.74 -2.58
N PHE A 14 -14.10 1.82 -1.94
CA PHE A 14 -12.93 2.17 -1.15
C PHE A 14 -11.88 2.91 -1.97
N VAL A 15 -11.44 2.37 -3.12
CA VAL A 15 -10.43 3.01 -3.96
C VAL A 15 -10.86 4.41 -4.37
N THR A 16 -12.11 4.58 -4.81
CA THR A 16 -12.62 5.88 -5.24
C THR A 16 -12.71 6.90 -4.10
N THR A 17 -12.97 6.47 -2.84
CA THR A 17 -12.97 7.38 -1.68
C THR A 17 -11.59 7.98 -1.38
N THR A 18 -10.51 7.36 -1.87
CA THR A 18 -9.15 7.90 -1.76
C THR A 18 -8.82 8.94 -2.84
N GLY A 19 -9.71 9.14 -3.80
CA GLY A 19 -9.50 10.00 -4.98
C GLY A 19 -8.76 9.30 -6.13
N ALA A 20 -8.48 8.00 -6.02
CA ALA A 20 -7.87 7.20 -7.09
C ALA A 20 -8.93 6.56 -8.00
N ASP A 21 -8.59 6.39 -9.28
CA ASP A 21 -9.37 5.59 -10.22
C ASP A 21 -9.09 4.09 -9.99
N LEU A 22 -10.13 3.27 -9.91
CA LEU A 22 -9.95 1.82 -9.83
C LEU A 22 -9.52 1.25 -11.20
N VAL A 23 -8.45 0.47 -11.19
CA VAL A 23 -8.13 -0.51 -12.23
C VAL A 23 -8.12 -1.91 -11.62
N THR A 24 -8.51 -2.92 -12.41
CA THR A 24 -8.51 -4.32 -11.98
C THR A 24 -7.38 -5.14 -12.62
N GLU A 25 -6.69 -4.51 -13.57
CA GLU A 25 -5.66 -5.08 -14.42
C GLU A 25 -4.58 -4.02 -14.61
N ILE A 26 -3.35 -4.45 -14.86
CA ILE A 26 -2.22 -3.56 -15.11
C ILE A 26 -1.79 -3.76 -16.55
N GLU A 27 -1.83 -2.69 -17.32
CA GLU A 27 -1.29 -2.65 -18.67
C GLU A 27 0.22 -2.37 -18.63
N PRO A 28 1.04 -3.04 -19.47
CA PRO A 28 2.45 -2.72 -19.60
C PRO A 28 2.66 -1.27 -20.02
N ARG A 29 3.66 -0.61 -19.42
CA ARG A 29 4.10 0.75 -19.80
C ARG A 29 2.98 1.80 -19.81
N ALA A 30 2.04 1.68 -18.87
CA ALA A 30 0.91 2.60 -18.74
C ALA A 30 1.13 3.71 -17.71
N TYR A 31 2.19 3.63 -16.89
CA TYR A 31 2.41 4.53 -15.75
C TYR A 31 3.80 5.15 -15.76
N ASP A 32 3.86 6.45 -15.46
CA ASP A 32 5.12 7.18 -15.25
C ASP A 32 5.85 6.69 -13.98
N ALA A 33 5.09 6.27 -12.98
CA ALA A 33 5.60 5.76 -11.72
C ALA A 33 4.67 4.72 -11.09
N VAL A 34 5.25 3.74 -10.39
CA VAL A 34 4.50 2.71 -9.63
C VAL A 34 5.09 2.56 -8.23
N ALA A 35 4.20 2.53 -7.23
CA ALA A 35 4.52 2.09 -5.87
C ALA A 35 3.86 0.73 -5.60
N ASP A 36 4.66 -0.32 -5.53
CA ASP A 36 4.20 -1.68 -5.29
C ASP A 36 4.11 -1.97 -3.79
N THR A 37 2.88 -1.87 -3.26
CA THR A 37 2.55 -2.26 -1.88
C THR A 37 1.94 -3.65 -1.77
N ALA A 38 1.83 -4.36 -2.90
CA ALA A 38 1.18 -5.67 -3.00
C ALA A 38 2.18 -6.81 -3.22
N GLY A 39 3.46 -6.50 -3.43
CA GLY A 39 4.51 -7.49 -3.67
C GLY A 39 4.40 -8.14 -5.05
N LEU A 40 3.92 -7.40 -6.06
CA LEU A 40 3.78 -7.86 -7.45
C LEU A 40 5.12 -7.87 -8.21
N GLN A 41 6.08 -7.05 -7.78
CA GLN A 41 7.47 -7.01 -8.23
C GLN A 41 7.59 -6.95 -9.76
N ALA A 42 8.04 -8.02 -10.42
CA ALA A 42 8.26 -8.09 -11.87
C ALA A 42 7.03 -7.63 -12.68
N THR A 43 5.83 -8.02 -12.25
CA THR A 43 4.58 -7.61 -12.91
C THR A 43 4.31 -6.11 -12.75
N ALA A 44 4.63 -5.53 -11.59
CA ALA A 44 4.38 -4.12 -11.33
C ALA A 44 5.40 -3.20 -12.00
N ILE A 45 6.69 -3.58 -12.06
CA ILE A 45 7.70 -2.81 -12.80
C ILE A 45 7.43 -2.83 -14.30
N ASP A 46 6.81 -3.89 -14.82
CA ASP A 46 6.43 -3.96 -16.23
C ASP A 46 5.41 -2.90 -16.66
N ALA A 47 4.62 -2.41 -15.72
CA ALA A 47 3.66 -1.32 -15.91
C ALA A 47 4.30 0.05 -16.10
N VAL A 48 5.56 0.20 -15.68
CA VAL A 48 6.27 1.48 -15.72
C VAL A 48 6.81 1.73 -17.13
N VAL A 49 6.60 2.94 -17.64
CA VAL A 49 7.21 3.39 -18.90
C VAL A 49 8.74 3.33 -18.81
N ASP A 50 9.40 3.23 -19.96
CA ASP A 50 10.86 3.24 -20.01
C ASP A 50 11.40 4.56 -19.41
N GLY A 51 12.40 4.47 -18.53
CA GLY A 51 12.94 5.61 -17.78
C GLY A 51 12.04 6.15 -16.66
N GLY A 52 10.91 5.50 -16.37
CA GLY A 52 10.02 5.86 -15.27
C GLY A 52 10.54 5.46 -13.89
N ALA A 53 9.70 5.61 -12.87
CA ALA A 53 10.06 5.33 -11.47
C ALA A 53 9.34 4.09 -10.90
N PHE A 54 10.08 3.26 -10.19
CA PHE A 54 9.50 2.10 -9.49
C PHE A 54 9.92 2.11 -8.02
N VAL A 55 8.96 1.96 -7.12
CA VAL A 55 9.19 1.80 -5.68
C VAL A 55 8.59 0.48 -5.20
N GLY A 56 9.42 -0.42 -4.67
CA GLY A 56 8.97 -1.63 -3.98
C GLY A 56 8.83 -1.38 -2.48
N VAL A 57 7.67 -1.65 -1.89
CA VAL A 57 7.47 -1.51 -0.43
C VAL A 57 7.64 -2.87 0.23
N LEU A 58 8.69 -3.00 1.05
CA LEU A 58 9.07 -4.27 1.69
C LEU A 58 9.08 -5.45 0.70
N PRO A 59 9.78 -5.33 -0.45
CA PRO A 59 9.72 -6.35 -1.48
C PRO A 59 10.31 -7.67 -0.99
N ILE A 60 9.74 -8.79 -1.45
CA ILE A 60 10.17 -10.15 -1.10
C ILE A 60 11.59 -10.43 -1.62
N ALA A 61 11.94 -9.83 -2.76
CA ALA A 61 13.25 -9.89 -3.38
C ALA A 61 13.54 -8.58 -4.14
N PRO A 62 14.82 -8.21 -4.31
CA PRO A 62 15.18 -7.06 -5.13
C PRO A 62 14.64 -7.19 -6.55
N VAL A 63 14.11 -6.10 -7.09
CA VAL A 63 13.71 -6.01 -8.50
C VAL A 63 14.93 -5.55 -9.31
N ALA A 64 15.24 -6.25 -10.39
CA ALA A 64 16.38 -5.89 -11.23
C ALA A 64 16.10 -4.58 -12.00
N ALA A 65 17.13 -3.73 -12.13
CA ALA A 65 17.09 -2.57 -13.00
C ALA A 65 16.86 -3.00 -14.45
N GLN A 66 15.95 -2.31 -15.14
CA GLN A 66 15.60 -2.61 -16.52
C GLN A 66 14.98 -1.39 -17.20
N ARG A 67 15.10 -1.30 -18.53
CA ARG A 67 14.44 -0.27 -19.33
C ARG A 67 14.69 1.17 -18.86
N GLY A 68 15.89 1.43 -18.31
CA GLY A 68 16.24 2.73 -17.73
C GLY A 68 15.56 3.06 -16.39
N ILE A 69 14.92 2.08 -15.75
CA ILE A 69 14.30 2.18 -14.43
C ILE A 69 15.28 1.62 -13.41
N GLU A 70 15.61 2.42 -12.40
CA GLU A 70 16.36 2.01 -11.21
C GLU A 70 15.38 1.85 -10.04
N PRO A 71 15.03 0.60 -9.64
CA PRO A 71 14.11 0.33 -8.55
C PRO A 71 14.58 0.90 -7.22
N THR A 72 13.67 1.53 -6.47
CA THR A 72 13.90 1.94 -5.09
C THR A 72 13.14 1.02 -4.15
N ASP A 73 13.86 0.32 -3.28
CA ASP A 73 13.24 -0.50 -2.25
C ASP A 73 13.10 0.32 -0.96
N VAL A 74 11.88 0.40 -0.42
CA VAL A 74 11.63 1.05 0.86
C VAL A 74 11.34 0.01 1.94
N PHE A 75 12.15 0.08 2.99
CA PHE A 75 11.98 -0.69 4.22
C PHE A 75 11.49 0.21 5.35
N VAL A 76 11.04 -0.39 6.45
CA VAL A 76 10.69 0.37 7.66
C VAL A 76 11.93 1.14 8.13
N GLN A 77 11.77 2.43 8.40
CA GLN A 77 12.81 3.29 8.93
C GLN A 77 12.31 3.93 10.24
N ALA A 78 13.14 3.88 11.28
CA ALA A 78 12.85 4.61 12.51
C ALA A 78 13.21 6.09 12.32
N ASP A 79 12.19 6.95 12.19
CA ASP A 79 12.34 8.40 12.04
C ASP A 79 11.27 9.09 12.90
N GLY A 80 11.66 9.54 14.10
CA GLY A 80 10.76 10.13 15.07
C GLY A 80 10.17 11.47 14.62
N VAL A 81 10.92 12.26 13.85
CA VAL A 81 10.46 13.55 13.34
C VAL A 81 9.37 13.33 12.29
N ARG A 82 9.62 12.42 11.36
CA ARG A 82 8.64 12.05 10.33
C ARG A 82 7.41 11.37 10.93
N LEU A 83 7.60 10.49 11.92
CA LEU A 83 6.49 9.85 12.62
C LEU A 83 5.61 10.88 13.33
N ALA A 84 6.20 11.85 14.03
CA ALA A 84 5.45 12.92 14.68
C ALA A 84 4.60 13.74 13.69
N GLU A 85 5.13 14.04 12.51
CA GLU A 85 4.38 14.73 11.46
C GLU A 85 3.22 13.88 10.91
N LEU A 86 3.45 12.58 10.67
CA LEU A 86 2.38 11.67 10.24
C LEU A 86 1.27 11.56 11.30
N LEU A 87 1.62 11.51 12.59
CA LEU A 87 0.66 11.51 13.68
C LEU A 87 -0.16 12.81 13.72
N ARG A 88 0.49 13.96 13.55
CA ARG A 88 -0.20 15.26 13.49
C ARG A 88 -1.21 15.31 12.35
N ARG A 89 -0.83 14.85 11.15
CA ARG A 89 -1.73 14.79 9.99
C ARG A 89 -2.88 13.80 10.20
N GLY A 90 -2.61 12.67 10.86
CA GLY A 90 -3.64 11.71 11.26
C GLY A 90 -4.66 12.33 12.21
N HIS A 91 -4.18 13.03 13.23
CA HIS A 91 -5.03 13.73 14.20
C HIS A 91 -5.86 14.85 13.56
N ALA A 92 -5.28 15.59 12.60
CA ALA A 92 -5.99 16.64 11.87
C ALA A 92 -7.00 16.12 10.83
N GLY A 93 -6.98 14.81 10.53
CA GLY A 93 -7.82 14.22 9.48
C GLY A 93 -7.24 14.32 8.06
N ASP A 94 -6.06 14.94 7.89
CA ASP A 94 -5.36 15.07 6.60
C ASP A 94 -4.81 13.73 6.09
N LEU A 95 -4.69 12.74 6.97
CA LEU A 95 -4.25 11.39 6.65
C LEU A 95 -5.14 10.38 7.36
N ALA A 96 -5.94 9.63 6.61
CA ALA A 96 -6.86 8.66 7.19
C ALA A 96 -6.10 7.50 7.89
N VAL A 97 -6.29 7.35 9.20
CA VAL A 97 -5.87 6.18 9.97
C VAL A 97 -7.05 5.22 10.06
N ARG A 98 -6.91 4.04 9.46
CA ARG A 98 -8.02 3.07 9.34
C ARG A 98 -7.86 1.93 10.33
N VAL A 99 -8.73 1.91 11.34
CA VAL A 99 -8.91 0.77 12.24
C VAL A 99 -10.14 0.01 11.76
N ALA A 100 -9.94 -1.24 11.34
CA ALA A 100 -11.03 -2.12 10.91
C ALA A 100 -11.75 -2.72 12.12
N GLU A 101 -10.99 -3.06 13.16
CA GLU A 101 -11.52 -3.60 14.41
C GLU A 101 -10.55 -3.37 15.57
N GLU A 102 -11.09 -3.12 16.76
CA GLU A 102 -10.37 -3.18 18.02
C GLU A 102 -10.73 -4.47 18.75
N VAL A 103 -9.72 -5.23 19.16
CA VAL A 103 -9.89 -6.54 19.77
C VAL A 103 -9.15 -6.58 21.11
N PRO A 104 -9.79 -6.96 22.22
CA PRO A 104 -9.08 -7.13 23.49
C PRO A 104 -7.93 -8.11 23.33
N PHE A 105 -6.81 -7.86 24.00
CA PHE A 105 -5.63 -8.71 23.94
C PHE A 105 -5.94 -10.16 24.36
N SER A 106 -6.90 -10.37 25.26
CA SER A 106 -7.40 -11.71 25.64
C SER A 106 -7.99 -12.51 24.48
N GLU A 107 -8.36 -11.85 23.38
CA GLU A 107 -8.92 -12.45 22.16
C GLU A 107 -7.92 -12.43 20.99
N PHE A 108 -6.61 -12.38 21.25
CA PHE A 108 -5.59 -12.28 20.20
C PHE A 108 -5.73 -13.34 19.09
N ALA A 109 -6.16 -14.56 19.42
CA ALA A 109 -6.36 -15.63 18.45
C ALA A 109 -7.43 -15.29 17.42
N ARG A 110 -8.50 -14.59 17.84
CA ARG A 110 -9.55 -14.08 16.97
C ARG A 110 -9.02 -12.97 16.08
N ALA A 111 -8.26 -12.02 16.64
CA ALA A 111 -7.61 -10.96 15.86
C ALA A 111 -6.67 -11.53 14.79
N TYR A 112 -5.88 -12.56 15.15
CA TYR A 112 -4.98 -13.23 14.21
C TYR A 112 -5.75 -13.93 13.08
N ALA A 113 -6.83 -14.65 13.42
CA ALA A 113 -7.69 -15.29 12.43
C ALA A 113 -8.34 -14.28 11.47
N LEU A 114 -8.81 -13.14 11.98
CA LEU A 114 -9.38 -12.06 11.16
C LEU A 114 -8.36 -11.50 10.15
N VAL A 115 -7.14 -11.20 10.61
CA VAL A 115 -6.08 -10.72 9.71
C VAL A 115 -5.74 -11.77 8.66
N GLY A 116 -5.67 -13.05 9.05
CA GLY A 116 -5.37 -14.16 8.15
C GLY A 116 -6.44 -14.41 7.08
N GLN A 117 -7.72 -14.14 7.38
CA GLN A 117 -8.81 -14.23 6.39
C GLN A 117 -8.70 -13.16 5.30
N GLY A 118 -8.04 -12.03 5.58
CA GLY A 118 -7.88 -10.92 4.65
C GLY A 118 -9.21 -10.17 4.39
N GLY A 119 -9.21 -9.29 3.38
CA GLY A 119 -10.40 -8.51 2.99
C GLY A 119 -10.75 -7.33 3.92
N LEU A 120 -10.02 -7.14 5.01
CA LEU A 120 -10.20 -6.02 5.92
C LEU A 120 -9.74 -4.70 5.30
N ARG A 121 -10.49 -3.62 5.55
CA ARG A 121 -10.17 -2.25 5.11
C ARG A 121 -9.55 -1.44 6.24
N GLY A 122 -8.43 -1.89 6.77
CA GLY A 122 -7.74 -1.23 7.86
C GLY A 122 -6.92 -2.22 8.67
N ARG A 123 -6.39 -1.77 9.80
CA ARG A 123 -5.67 -2.63 10.74
C ARG A 123 -6.59 -3.12 11.85
N VAL A 124 -6.31 -4.32 12.35
CA VAL A 124 -6.84 -4.80 13.63
C VAL A 124 -5.90 -4.30 14.73
N VAL A 125 -6.45 -3.65 15.75
CA VAL A 125 -5.69 -3.10 16.88
C VAL A 125 -6.01 -3.91 18.13
N LEU A 126 -4.97 -4.34 18.85
CA LEU A 126 -5.16 -5.00 20.14
C LEU A 126 -5.26 -3.95 21.26
N THR A 127 -6.26 -4.10 22.12
CA THR A 127 -6.50 -3.22 23.29
C THR A 127 -6.22 -3.97 24.59
N PHE A 128 -5.79 -3.24 25.62
CA PHE A 128 -5.39 -3.78 26.93
C PHE A 128 -6.25 -3.20 28.04
#